data_AF-A0A1V5KVZ9-F1
#
_entry.id   AF-A0A1V5KVZ9-F1
#
_cell.length_a   1.000
_cell.length_b   1.000
_cell.length_c   1.000
_cell.angle_alpha   90.00
_cell.angle_beta   90.00
_cell.angle_gamma   90.00
#
_symmetry.space_group_name_H-M   'P 1'
#
loop_
_entity.id
_entity.type
_entity.pdbx_description
1 polymer ?
#
loop_
_entity_poly.entity_id
_entity_poly.type
_entity_poly.pdbx_seq_one_letter_code
_entity_poly.pdbx_strand_id
1 'polypeptide(L)'
;MILDRRVGEYLLPEGWRQVAAGNRAQDKGVTNQMPAALANRMIHFEVTSSLEDWKRWAIPNRIDYRVISFLNFRPGLLYRFPNQAAEIKAFPSPRSWEFVHKILPSYGHVERAFPAISGAVGEGPATEFTAFCRMLERIPDAEEILSGRITAVPDSPDMIYACIGALVSSLSNNKTTARMSNFFAFISMLMVEYQVLAINDAVKAGLRTELVLLPEFRDWLTGNTDVLVGED
;
A
#
# COMPACT_ATOMS: atom_id res chain seq x y z
N MET A 1 -28.14 25.93 12.92
CA MET A 1 -27.19 24.94 13.47
C MET A 1 -25.80 25.06 12.85
N ILE A 2 -25.59 24.70 11.58
CA ILE A 2 -24.26 24.81 10.93
C ILE A 2 -23.83 26.28 10.75
N LEU A 3 -24.62 27.08 10.02
CA LEU A 3 -24.30 28.49 9.80
C LEU A 3 -24.33 29.31 11.08
N ASP A 4 -25.24 28.98 12.01
CA ASP A 4 -25.35 29.67 13.30
C ASP A 4 -24.27 29.24 14.31
N ARG A 5 -23.37 28.32 13.94
CA ARG A 5 -22.32 27.76 14.81
C ARG A 5 -22.86 27.26 16.16
N ARG A 6 -23.99 26.53 16.16
CA ARG A 6 -24.63 26.03 17.38
C ARG A 6 -24.87 24.53 17.37
N VAL A 7 -24.80 23.89 18.55
CA VAL A 7 -25.26 22.52 18.81
C VAL A 7 -26.29 22.58 19.94
N GLY A 8 -27.58 22.51 19.61
CA GLY A 8 -28.64 22.89 20.54
C GLY A 8 -28.51 24.37 20.94
N GLU A 9 -28.53 24.66 22.24
CA GLU A 9 -28.31 26.00 22.80
C GLU A 9 -26.83 26.41 22.91
N TYR A 10 -25.91 25.46 22.70
CA TYR A 10 -24.48 25.72 22.84
C TYR A 10 -23.92 26.43 21.60
N LEU A 11 -23.35 27.63 21.78
CA LEU A 11 -22.62 28.36 20.73
C LEU A 11 -21.17 27.88 20.69
N LEU A 12 -20.71 27.44 19.52
CA LEU A 12 -19.34 27.00 19.32
C LEU A 12 -18.37 28.19 19.50
N PRO A 13 -17.29 28.02 20.28
CA PRO A 13 -16.31 29.07 20.50
C PRO A 13 -15.66 29.56 19.20
N GLU A 14 -15.06 30.75 19.26
CA GLU A 14 -14.28 31.29 18.16
C GLU A 14 -13.10 30.35 17.80
N GLY A 15 -12.71 30.32 16.52
CA GLY A 15 -11.66 29.42 16.01
C GLY A 15 -12.11 27.99 15.68
N TRP A 16 -13.27 27.54 16.16
CA TRP A 16 -13.76 26.19 15.88
C TRP A 16 -14.24 26.03 14.43
N ARG A 17 -14.02 24.83 13.86
CA ARG A 17 -14.50 24.41 12.54
C ARG A 17 -15.42 23.19 12.69
N GLN A 18 -16.47 23.15 11.88
CA GLN A 18 -17.41 22.03 11.85
C GLN A 18 -17.05 21.10 10.69
N VAL A 19 -16.82 19.82 11.00
CA VAL A 19 -16.56 18.77 10.00
C VAL A 19 -17.50 17.61 10.30
N ALA A 20 -18.14 17.08 9.26
CA ALA A 20 -18.95 15.86 9.35
C ALA A 20 -18.36 14.81 8.41
N ALA A 21 -18.34 13.56 8.85
CA ALA A 21 -17.92 12.42 8.07
C ALA A 21 -19.05 11.39 8.01
N GLY A 22 -19.26 10.81 6.85
CA GLY A 22 -20.27 9.77 6.62
C GLY A 22 -19.96 9.01 5.34
N ASN A 23 -20.56 7.84 5.18
CA ASN A 23 -20.47 7.07 3.94
C ASN A 23 -21.42 7.68 2.90
N ARG A 24 -21.18 7.44 1.61
CA ARG A 24 -22.11 7.90 0.57
C ARG A 24 -23.45 7.18 0.73
N ALA A 25 -24.52 7.79 0.26
CA ALA A 25 -25.82 7.11 0.17
C ALA A 25 -25.78 5.85 -0.71
N GLN A 26 -24.82 5.77 -1.64
CA GLN A 26 -24.58 4.62 -2.51
C GLN A 26 -23.74 3.54 -1.82
N ASP A 27 -22.94 3.92 -0.82
CA ASP A 27 -22.19 3.00 0.03
C ASP A 27 -23.23 2.41 0.99
N LYS A 28 -23.60 1.13 0.79
CA LYS A 28 -24.69 0.41 1.46
C LYS A 28 -24.49 0.20 2.98
N GLY A 29 -23.79 1.09 3.68
CA GLY A 29 -23.89 1.26 5.11
C GLY A 29 -25.23 1.86 5.50
N VAL A 30 -25.58 1.79 6.79
CA VAL A 30 -26.75 2.47 7.37
C VAL A 30 -26.57 3.98 7.20
N THR A 31 -27.01 4.52 6.05
CA THR A 31 -26.88 5.94 5.73
C THR A 31 -28.27 6.56 5.68
N ASN A 32 -28.45 7.64 6.45
CA ASN A 32 -29.58 8.53 6.28
C ASN A 32 -29.18 9.56 5.22
N GLN A 33 -30.00 9.76 4.20
CA GLN A 33 -29.74 10.81 3.21
C GLN A 33 -29.67 12.18 3.90
N MET A 34 -28.61 12.93 3.62
CA MET A 34 -28.49 14.30 4.10
C MET A 34 -29.56 15.16 3.42
N PRO A 35 -30.42 15.88 4.18
CA PRO A 35 -31.40 16.78 3.58
C PRO A 35 -30.71 17.82 2.69
N ALA A 36 -31.25 18.08 1.50
CA ALA A 36 -30.64 18.98 0.51
C ALA A 36 -30.31 20.37 1.08
N ALA A 37 -31.18 20.90 1.95
CA ALA A 37 -30.97 22.19 2.61
C ALA A 37 -29.75 22.21 3.57
N LEU A 38 -29.39 21.06 4.16
CA LEU A 38 -28.19 20.91 4.97
C LEU A 38 -26.97 20.72 4.08
N ALA A 39 -27.09 19.85 3.06
CA ALA A 39 -26.01 19.57 2.11
C ALA A 39 -25.53 20.84 1.39
N ASN A 40 -26.44 21.72 0.96
CA ASN A 40 -26.10 22.98 0.28
C ASN A 40 -25.42 24.03 1.21
N ARG A 41 -25.25 23.73 2.50
CA ARG A 41 -24.55 24.58 3.48
C ARG A 41 -23.18 24.02 3.85
N MET A 42 -22.75 22.94 3.20
CA MET A 42 -21.49 22.27 3.45
C MET A 42 -20.68 22.17 2.16
N ILE A 43 -19.35 22.16 2.29
CA ILE A 43 -18.44 21.77 1.22
C ILE A 43 -18.20 20.28 1.35
N HIS A 44 -18.36 19.53 0.26
CA HIS A 44 -18.26 18.07 0.26
C HIS A 44 -16.92 17.65 -0.31
N PHE A 45 -16.19 16.85 0.46
CA PHE A 45 -14.97 16.20 0.01
C PHE A 45 -15.20 14.69 -0.04
N GLU A 46 -14.84 14.10 -1.17
CA GLU A 46 -14.89 12.65 -1.35
C GLU A 46 -13.52 12.06 -1.01
N VAL A 47 -13.47 11.18 -0.02
CA VAL A 47 -12.24 10.50 0.37
C VAL A 47 -12.28 9.07 -0.14
N THR A 48 -11.27 8.69 -0.91
CA THR A 48 -11.12 7.34 -1.47
C THR A 48 -9.86 6.69 -0.92
N SER A 49 -9.80 5.36 -1.00
CA SER A 49 -8.59 4.61 -0.65
C SER A 49 -7.60 4.68 -1.81
N SER A 50 -6.42 5.23 -1.57
CA SER A 50 -5.28 5.22 -2.49
C SER A 50 -4.22 4.24 -2.00
N LEU A 51 -3.73 3.38 -2.88
CA LEU A 51 -2.65 2.46 -2.54
C LEU A 51 -1.35 3.21 -2.25
N GLU A 52 -1.05 4.26 -3.00
CA GLU A 52 0.16 5.05 -2.79
C GLU A 52 0.14 5.81 -1.45
N ASP A 53 -1.03 6.34 -1.05
CA ASP A 53 -1.19 6.96 0.27
C ASP A 53 -1.10 5.93 1.39
N TRP A 54 -1.70 4.76 1.19
CA TRP A 54 -1.58 3.68 2.16
C TRP A 54 -0.13 3.22 2.30
N LYS A 55 0.61 3.06 1.20
CA LYS A 55 2.04 2.71 1.21
C LYS A 55 2.91 3.77 1.88
N ARG A 56 2.57 5.05 1.72
CA ARG A 56 3.24 6.17 2.41
C ARG A 56 3.18 6.02 3.94
N TRP A 57 2.13 5.39 4.46
CA TRP A 57 2.04 4.99 5.87
C TRP A 57 2.64 3.60 6.14
N ALA A 58 2.29 2.60 5.32
CA ALA A 58 2.58 1.19 5.57
C ALA A 58 4.08 0.87 5.56
N ILE A 59 4.83 1.43 4.60
CA ILE A 59 6.26 1.16 4.44
C ILE A 59 7.07 1.69 5.64
N PRO A 60 6.94 2.98 6.06
CA PRO A 60 7.60 3.46 7.29
C PRO A 60 7.19 2.70 8.55
N ASN A 61 5.95 2.20 8.62
CA ASN A 61 5.45 1.39 9.74
C ASN A 61 5.84 -0.08 9.66
N ARG A 62 6.68 -0.47 8.69
CA ARG A 62 7.19 -1.84 8.50
C ARG A 62 6.08 -2.89 8.38
N ILE A 63 4.99 -2.53 7.72
CA ILE A 63 4.00 -3.52 7.28
C ILE A 63 4.72 -4.59 6.46
N ASP A 64 4.31 -5.84 6.65
CA ASP A 64 4.96 -7.00 6.03
C ASP A 64 5.00 -6.82 4.51
N TYR A 65 6.20 -6.95 3.93
CA TYR A 65 6.42 -6.67 2.51
C TYR A 65 5.54 -7.52 1.61
N ARG A 66 5.16 -8.74 2.04
CA ARG A 66 4.28 -9.64 1.29
C ARG A 66 2.90 -9.01 1.09
N VAL A 67 2.39 -8.31 2.11
CA VAL A 67 1.11 -7.59 2.03
C VAL A 67 1.21 -6.43 1.04
N ILE A 68 2.30 -5.64 1.12
CA ILE A 68 2.51 -4.49 0.22
C ILE A 68 2.67 -4.97 -1.23
N SER A 69 3.50 -5.99 -1.48
CA SER A 69 3.71 -6.58 -2.80
C SER A 69 2.42 -7.17 -3.37
N PHE A 70 1.63 -7.86 -2.55
CA PHE A 70 0.33 -8.38 -2.98
C PHE A 70 -0.61 -7.25 -3.40
N LEU A 71 -0.65 -6.15 -2.65
CA LEU A 71 -1.51 -5.02 -2.97
C LEU A 71 -1.00 -4.21 -4.17
N ASN A 72 0.30 -4.17 -4.44
CA ASN A 72 0.82 -3.65 -5.71
C ASN A 72 0.32 -4.51 -6.90
N PHE A 73 0.27 -5.84 -6.74
CA PHE A 73 -0.25 -6.75 -7.76
C PHE A 73 -1.78 -6.71 -7.90
N ARG A 74 -2.51 -6.59 -6.78
CA ARG A 74 -3.99 -6.55 -6.71
C ARG A 74 -4.47 -5.28 -6.01
N PRO A 75 -4.27 -4.09 -6.61
CA PRO A 75 -4.61 -2.80 -5.97
C PRO A 75 -6.09 -2.67 -5.64
N GLY A 76 -6.96 -3.24 -6.46
CA GLY A 76 -8.42 -3.28 -6.22
C GLY A 76 -8.84 -4.11 -5.00
N LEU A 77 -7.92 -4.80 -4.34
CA LEU A 77 -8.15 -5.48 -3.06
C LEU A 77 -7.68 -4.67 -1.86
N LEU A 78 -7.13 -3.46 -2.01
CA LEU A 78 -6.87 -2.60 -0.85
C LEU A 78 -8.16 -2.27 -0.09
N TYR A 79 -9.22 -1.95 -0.84
CA TYR A 79 -10.54 -1.72 -0.32
C TYR A 79 -11.59 -2.31 -1.26
N ARG A 80 -12.43 -3.19 -0.74
CA ARG A 80 -13.59 -3.73 -1.46
C ARG A 80 -14.73 -3.93 -0.48
N PHE A 81 -15.68 -2.99 -0.51
CA PHE A 81 -16.86 -3.11 0.34
C PHE A 81 -17.80 -4.20 -0.22
N PRO A 82 -18.28 -5.13 0.62
CA PRO A 82 -19.12 -6.23 0.17
C PRO A 82 -20.52 -5.75 -0.21
N ASN A 83 -21.11 -6.42 -1.20
CA ASN A 83 -22.47 -6.14 -1.66
C ASN A 83 -23.54 -6.94 -0.92
N GLN A 84 -23.14 -7.96 -0.16
CA GLN A 84 -24.03 -8.91 0.51
C GLN A 84 -23.83 -8.89 2.02
N ALA A 85 -24.93 -9.02 2.78
CA ALA A 85 -24.92 -8.92 4.23
C ALA A 85 -24.03 -9.98 4.93
N ALA A 86 -23.90 -11.17 4.34
CA ALA A 86 -23.08 -12.26 4.88
C ALA A 86 -21.57 -11.96 4.87
N GLU A 87 -21.11 -11.11 3.93
CA GLU A 87 -19.71 -10.71 3.77
C GLU A 87 -19.32 -9.50 4.64
N ILE A 88 -20.28 -8.86 5.32
CA ILE A 88 -20.03 -7.65 6.13
C ILE A 88 -19.02 -7.90 7.28
N LYS A 89 -18.86 -9.16 7.73
CA LYS A 89 -17.99 -9.49 8.87
C LYS A 89 -16.49 -9.36 8.56
N ALA A 90 -16.07 -9.63 7.32
CA ALA A 90 -14.67 -9.63 6.92
C ALA A 90 -14.54 -9.24 5.45
N PHE A 91 -13.85 -8.14 5.17
CA PHE A 91 -13.67 -7.63 3.82
C PHE A 91 -12.38 -6.82 3.71
N PRO A 92 -11.84 -6.63 2.48
CA PRO A 92 -10.62 -5.87 2.31
C PRO A 92 -10.81 -4.38 2.60
N SER A 93 -9.93 -3.86 3.43
CA SER A 93 -9.79 -2.44 3.75
C SER A 93 -8.34 -2.19 4.19
N PRO A 94 -7.85 -0.94 4.11
CA PRO A 94 -6.53 -0.58 4.64
C PRO A 94 -6.26 -1.12 6.06
N ARG A 95 -7.29 -1.11 6.91
CA ARG A 95 -7.24 -1.62 8.28
C ARG A 95 -7.17 -3.14 8.35
N SER A 96 -7.95 -3.86 7.54
CA SER A 96 -7.93 -5.33 7.59
C SER A 96 -6.62 -5.90 7.03
N TRP A 97 -5.97 -5.22 6.09
CA TRP A 97 -4.60 -5.56 5.67
C TRP A 97 -3.52 -5.32 6.74
N GLU A 98 -3.67 -4.28 7.58
CA GLU A 98 -2.84 -4.13 8.77
C GLU A 98 -3.04 -5.31 9.75
N PHE A 99 -4.28 -5.82 9.89
CA PHE A 99 -4.51 -7.03 10.70
C PHE A 99 -3.78 -8.24 10.13
N VAL A 100 -3.77 -8.43 8.81
CA VAL A 100 -2.98 -9.50 8.17
C VAL A 100 -1.51 -9.40 8.54
N HIS A 101 -0.92 -8.20 8.51
CA HIS A 101 0.45 -7.99 8.98
C HIS A 101 0.65 -8.43 10.44
N LYS A 102 -0.29 -8.12 11.34
CA LYS A 102 -0.21 -8.53 12.75
C LYS A 102 -0.42 -10.04 12.96
N ILE A 103 -1.18 -10.69 12.08
CA ILE A 103 -1.48 -12.13 12.12
C ILE A 103 -0.25 -12.94 11.70
N LEU A 104 0.43 -12.56 10.61
CA LEU A 104 1.47 -13.36 9.97
C LEU A 104 2.57 -13.87 10.95
N PRO A 105 3.14 -13.04 11.84
CA PRO A 105 4.16 -13.49 12.78
C PRO A 105 3.71 -14.58 13.75
N SER A 106 2.41 -14.64 14.09
CA SER A 106 1.89 -15.60 15.08
C SER A 106 1.80 -17.04 14.56
N TYR A 107 1.85 -17.25 13.24
CA TYR A 107 1.61 -18.56 12.62
C TYR A 107 2.85 -19.15 11.92
N GLY A 108 3.88 -18.32 11.69
CA GLY A 108 5.13 -18.70 11.01
C GLY A 108 4.97 -18.91 9.50
N HIS A 109 3.93 -19.63 9.07
CA HIS A 109 3.63 -19.94 7.67
C HIS A 109 2.23 -19.44 7.28
N VAL A 110 2.09 -18.91 6.06
CA VAL A 110 0.85 -18.24 5.60
C VAL A 110 -0.35 -19.19 5.53
N GLU A 111 -0.15 -20.47 5.25
CA GLU A 111 -1.16 -21.52 5.18
C GLU A 111 -1.81 -21.76 6.53
N ARG A 112 -1.01 -21.71 7.59
CA ARG A 112 -1.51 -21.86 8.96
C ARG A 112 -2.29 -20.62 9.39
N ALA A 113 -1.90 -19.45 8.88
CA ALA A 113 -2.58 -18.19 9.12
C ALA A 113 -3.90 -18.05 8.32
N PHE A 114 -4.15 -18.89 7.31
CA PHE A 114 -5.27 -18.73 6.38
C PHE A 114 -6.62 -18.49 7.05
N PRO A 115 -7.05 -19.25 8.09
CA PRO A 115 -8.33 -18.98 8.74
C PRO A 115 -8.42 -17.59 9.37
N ALA A 116 -7.32 -17.10 9.97
CA ALA A 116 -7.26 -15.78 10.58
C ALA A 116 -7.22 -14.67 9.53
N ILE A 117 -6.49 -14.88 8.42
CA ILE A 117 -6.45 -13.96 7.28
C ILE A 117 -7.85 -13.85 6.65
N SER A 118 -8.52 -14.98 6.40
CA SER A 118 -9.91 -15.01 5.92
C SER A 118 -10.86 -14.29 6.86
N GLY A 119 -10.66 -14.41 8.17
CA GLY A 119 -11.42 -13.67 9.18
C GLY A 119 -11.18 -12.15 9.18
N ALA A 120 -10.10 -11.67 8.57
CA ALA A 120 -9.79 -10.24 8.45
C ALA A 120 -10.25 -9.65 7.12
N VAL A 121 -9.89 -10.29 5.99
CA VAL A 121 -10.07 -9.74 4.64
C VAL A 121 -11.15 -10.46 3.81
N GLY A 122 -11.73 -11.55 4.33
CA GLY A 122 -12.64 -12.43 3.60
C GLY A 122 -11.90 -13.56 2.87
N GLU A 123 -12.62 -14.65 2.59
CA GLU A 123 -12.04 -15.91 2.07
C GLU A 123 -11.41 -15.77 0.67
N GLY A 124 -12.07 -15.05 -0.25
CA GLY A 124 -11.54 -14.82 -1.61
C GLY A 124 -10.19 -14.09 -1.59
N PRO A 125 -10.12 -12.88 -1.01
CA PRO A 125 -8.87 -12.14 -0.86
C PRO A 125 -7.78 -12.91 -0.09
N ALA A 126 -8.15 -13.67 0.95
CA ALA A 126 -7.21 -14.52 1.68
C ALA A 126 -6.63 -15.62 0.80
N THR A 127 -7.46 -16.28 -0.01
CA THR A 127 -7.02 -17.34 -0.94
C THR A 127 -6.02 -16.83 -1.95
N GLU A 128 -6.31 -15.67 -2.55
CA GLU A 128 -5.38 -15.02 -3.48
C GLU A 128 -4.07 -14.62 -2.81
N PHE A 129 -4.13 -14.03 -1.61
CA PHE A 129 -2.94 -13.62 -0.86
C PHE A 129 -2.08 -14.82 -0.45
N THR A 130 -2.68 -15.91 0.00
CA THR A 130 -1.95 -17.15 0.33
C THR A 130 -1.30 -17.76 -0.91
N ALA A 131 -2.00 -17.78 -2.04
CA ALA A 131 -1.40 -18.25 -3.31
C ALA A 131 -0.23 -17.37 -3.75
N PHE A 132 -0.35 -16.05 -3.64
CA PHE A 132 0.73 -15.11 -3.91
C PHE A 132 1.95 -15.36 -3.01
N CYS A 133 1.72 -15.59 -1.72
CA CYS A 133 2.80 -15.92 -0.77
C CYS A 133 3.50 -17.26 -1.08
N ARG A 134 2.83 -18.26 -1.65
CA ARG A 134 3.50 -19.50 -2.09
C ARG A 134 4.42 -19.26 -3.28
N MET A 135 3.99 -18.42 -4.20
CA MET A 135 4.79 -18.10 -5.37
C MET A 135 6.05 -17.31 -4.99
N LEU A 136 5.97 -16.48 -3.94
CA LEU A 136 7.12 -15.81 -3.32
C LEU A 136 8.25 -16.77 -2.90
N GLU A 137 7.96 -18.05 -2.61
CA GLU A 137 9.01 -19.04 -2.30
C GLU A 137 9.84 -19.44 -3.53
N ARG A 138 9.41 -19.03 -4.73
CA ARG A 138 10.01 -19.40 -6.02
C ARG A 138 10.77 -18.25 -6.67
N ILE A 139 10.74 -17.04 -6.10
CA ILE A 139 11.51 -15.90 -6.60
C ILE A 139 12.98 -16.00 -6.17
N PRO A 140 13.92 -15.34 -6.88
CA PRO A 140 15.31 -15.29 -6.46
C PRO A 140 15.43 -14.68 -5.06
N ASP A 141 16.36 -15.20 -4.28
CA ASP A 141 16.62 -14.73 -2.92
C ASP A 141 17.14 -13.27 -2.95
N ALA A 142 16.51 -12.42 -2.14
CA ALA A 142 16.84 -11.00 -2.10
C ALA A 142 18.29 -10.75 -1.63
N GLU A 143 18.84 -11.57 -0.73
CA GLU A 143 20.24 -11.47 -0.30
C GLU A 143 21.20 -11.89 -1.42
N GLU A 144 20.85 -12.90 -2.22
CA GLU A 144 21.63 -13.29 -3.40
C GLU A 144 21.67 -12.16 -4.44
N ILE A 145 20.54 -11.52 -4.71
CA ILE A 145 20.47 -10.36 -5.61
C ILE A 145 21.28 -9.19 -5.04
N LEU A 146 21.06 -8.81 -3.78
CA LEU A 146 21.73 -7.66 -3.15
C LEU A 146 23.22 -7.89 -2.93
N SER A 147 23.69 -9.13 -2.93
CA SER A 147 25.12 -9.46 -2.93
C SER A 147 25.73 -9.56 -4.34
N GLY A 148 24.93 -9.43 -5.39
CA GLY A 148 25.37 -9.49 -6.79
C GLY A 148 25.63 -10.90 -7.31
N ARG A 149 25.16 -11.93 -6.59
CA ARG A 149 25.36 -13.35 -6.95
C ARG A 149 24.37 -13.84 -8.00
N ILE A 150 23.15 -13.32 -8.00
CA ILE A 150 22.10 -13.67 -8.96
C ILE A 150 21.48 -12.40 -9.53
N THR A 151 21.22 -12.39 -10.84
CA THR A 151 20.58 -11.27 -11.55
C THR A 151 19.40 -11.72 -12.40
N ALA A 152 18.92 -12.96 -12.22
CA ALA A 152 17.78 -13.48 -12.96
C ALA A 152 16.53 -12.65 -12.64
N VAL A 153 15.97 -12.01 -13.65
CA VAL A 153 14.73 -11.26 -13.54
C VAL A 153 13.56 -12.23 -13.59
N PRO A 154 12.58 -12.13 -12.67
CA PRO A 154 11.36 -12.92 -12.76
C PRO A 154 10.50 -12.59 -13.99
N ASP A 155 9.86 -13.60 -14.57
CA ASP A 155 9.13 -13.48 -15.83
C ASP A 155 7.67 -13.01 -15.69
N SER A 156 7.11 -12.94 -14.47
CA SER A 156 5.71 -12.59 -14.23
C SER A 156 5.54 -11.35 -13.32
N PRO A 157 4.51 -10.51 -13.56
CA PRO A 157 4.30 -9.27 -12.79
C PRO A 157 4.25 -9.45 -11.28
N ASP A 158 3.49 -10.44 -10.82
CA ASP A 158 3.37 -10.80 -9.40
C ASP A 158 4.72 -11.17 -8.79
N MET A 159 5.58 -11.92 -9.49
CA MET A 159 6.93 -12.24 -9.04
C MET A 159 7.84 -11.00 -9.01
N ILE A 160 7.68 -10.07 -9.94
CA ILE A 160 8.43 -8.80 -9.95
C ILE A 160 8.04 -7.95 -8.74
N TYR A 161 6.73 -7.77 -8.47
CA TYR A 161 6.25 -7.05 -7.28
C TYR A 161 6.73 -7.67 -5.97
N ALA A 162 6.70 -8.99 -5.89
CA ALA A 162 7.24 -9.78 -4.80
C ALA A 162 8.74 -9.51 -4.59
N CYS A 163 9.53 -9.58 -5.66
CA CYS A 163 10.97 -9.37 -5.64
C CYS A 163 11.32 -7.95 -5.18
N ILE A 164 10.68 -6.93 -5.75
CA ILE A 164 10.89 -5.52 -5.36
C ILE A 164 10.61 -5.32 -3.86
N GLY A 165 9.48 -5.84 -3.36
CA GLY A 165 9.14 -5.72 -1.94
C GLY A 165 10.16 -6.40 -1.03
N ALA A 166 10.63 -7.60 -1.40
CA ALA A 166 11.66 -8.33 -0.67
C ALA A 166 13.00 -7.57 -0.64
N LEU A 167 13.42 -7.00 -1.78
CA LEU A 167 14.65 -6.21 -1.91
C LEU A 167 14.59 -4.94 -1.04
N VAL A 168 13.49 -4.18 -1.13
CA VAL A 168 13.31 -2.95 -0.33
C VAL A 168 13.28 -3.27 1.16
N SER A 169 12.55 -4.31 1.55
CA SER A 169 12.50 -4.78 2.95
C SER A 169 13.88 -5.18 3.47
N SER A 170 14.65 -5.92 2.67
CA SER A 170 16.00 -6.35 3.02
C SER A 170 16.96 -5.16 3.14
N LEU A 171 16.97 -4.23 2.17
CA LEU A 171 17.78 -3.00 2.23
C LEU A 171 17.45 -2.12 3.44
N SER A 172 16.17 -2.05 3.82
CA SER A 172 15.73 -1.28 4.98
C SER A 172 16.30 -1.82 6.29
N ASN A 173 16.61 -3.12 6.35
CA ASN A 173 17.25 -3.75 7.51
C ASN A 173 18.78 -3.67 7.44
N ASN A 174 19.37 -3.73 6.25
CA ASN A 174 20.81 -3.66 6.06
C ASN A 174 21.17 -2.97 4.74
N LYS A 175 21.47 -1.66 4.84
CA LYS A 175 21.88 -0.83 3.71
C LYS A 175 23.40 -0.67 3.69
N THR A 176 24.01 -1.01 2.56
CA THR A 176 25.41 -0.71 2.25
C THR A 176 25.49 -0.20 0.83
N THR A 177 26.52 0.60 0.51
CA THR A 177 26.69 1.13 -0.85
C THR A 177 26.70 0.02 -1.91
N ALA A 178 27.38 -1.10 -1.64
CA ALA A 178 27.40 -2.24 -2.55
C ALA A 178 26.01 -2.85 -2.78
N ARG A 179 25.21 -3.04 -1.71
CA ARG A 179 23.84 -3.55 -1.83
C ARG A 179 22.93 -2.58 -2.57
N MET A 180 23.10 -1.28 -2.35
CA MET A 180 22.35 -0.23 -3.04
C MET A 180 22.69 -0.20 -4.54
N SER A 181 23.97 -0.33 -4.92
CA SER A 181 24.39 -0.46 -6.33
C SER A 181 23.82 -1.73 -6.97
N ASN A 182 23.87 -2.87 -6.27
CA ASN A 182 23.33 -4.14 -6.79
C ASN A 182 21.80 -4.10 -6.95
N PHE A 183 21.09 -3.48 -6.00
CA PHE A 183 19.66 -3.19 -6.13
C PHE A 183 19.37 -2.36 -7.38
N PHE A 184 20.13 -1.28 -7.58
CA PHE A 184 19.94 -0.40 -8.72
C PHE A 184 20.22 -1.11 -10.06
N ALA A 185 21.30 -1.89 -10.11
CA ALA A 185 21.65 -2.71 -11.26
C ALA A 185 20.54 -3.73 -11.58
N PHE A 186 19.95 -4.37 -10.56
CA PHE A 186 18.84 -5.30 -10.74
C PHE A 186 17.58 -4.61 -11.30
N ILE A 187 17.12 -3.52 -10.67
CA ILE A 187 15.89 -2.87 -11.13
C ILE A 187 16.04 -2.28 -12.54
N SER A 188 17.25 -1.87 -12.93
CA SER A 188 17.56 -1.35 -14.28
C SER A 188 17.32 -2.37 -15.39
N MET A 189 17.19 -3.67 -15.06
CA MET A 189 16.84 -4.73 -16.02
C MET A 189 15.32 -4.88 -16.22
N LEU A 190 14.51 -4.23 -15.39
CA LEU A 190 13.04 -4.29 -15.42
C LEU A 190 12.46 -3.25 -16.39
N MET A 191 11.16 -3.32 -16.68
CA MET A 191 10.46 -2.21 -17.34
C MET A 191 10.42 -0.96 -16.45
N VAL A 192 10.31 0.22 -17.08
CA VAL A 192 10.44 1.53 -16.41
C VAL A 192 9.41 1.70 -15.29
N GLU A 193 8.20 1.18 -15.44
CA GLU A 193 7.14 1.28 -14.43
C GLU A 193 7.53 0.55 -13.13
N TYR A 194 8.20 -0.60 -13.23
CA TYR A 194 8.70 -1.34 -12.08
C TYR A 194 9.93 -0.67 -11.46
N GLN A 195 10.76 -0.02 -12.27
CA GLN A 195 11.88 0.80 -11.77
C GLN A 195 11.36 1.96 -10.92
N VAL A 196 10.37 2.71 -11.44
CA VAL A 196 9.73 3.82 -10.74
C VAL A 196 9.08 3.34 -9.44
N LEU A 197 8.37 2.22 -9.47
CA LEU A 197 7.79 1.60 -8.28
C LEU A 197 8.86 1.28 -7.24
N ALA A 198 9.93 0.59 -7.63
CA ALA A 198 10.99 0.17 -6.72
C ALA A 198 11.69 1.37 -6.08
N ILE A 199 11.96 2.41 -6.87
CA ILE A 199 12.54 3.67 -6.38
C ILE A 199 11.58 4.37 -5.43
N ASN A 200 10.29 4.45 -5.76
CA ASN A 200 9.28 5.06 -4.89
C ASN A 200 9.17 4.33 -3.55
N ASP A 201 9.13 3.00 -3.57
CA ASP A 201 9.03 2.18 -2.37
C ASP A 201 10.29 2.28 -1.52
N ALA A 202 11.47 2.30 -2.16
CA ALA A 202 12.75 2.55 -1.48
C ALA A 202 12.82 3.96 -0.83
N VAL A 203 12.32 4.99 -1.51
CA VAL A 203 12.23 6.35 -0.95
C VAL A 203 11.30 6.38 0.26
N LYS A 204 10.11 5.75 0.15
CA LYS A 204 9.16 5.62 1.27
C LYS A 204 9.76 4.81 2.44
N ALA A 205 10.69 3.90 2.15
CA ALA A 205 11.44 3.13 3.14
C ALA A 205 12.62 3.89 3.77
N GLY A 206 12.83 5.16 3.40
CA GLY A 206 13.91 5.99 3.95
C GLY A 206 15.29 5.75 3.32
N LEU A 207 15.34 5.19 2.10
CA LEU A 207 16.59 4.93 1.36
C LEU A 207 16.97 6.07 0.38
N ARG A 208 16.28 7.21 0.46
CA ARG A 208 16.46 8.35 -0.46
C ARG A 208 17.90 8.86 -0.47
N THR A 209 18.51 9.00 0.70
CA THR A 209 19.87 9.56 0.83
C THR A 209 20.88 8.69 0.12
N GLU A 210 20.78 7.37 0.31
CA GLU A 210 21.66 6.39 -0.30
C GLU A 210 21.46 6.33 -1.81
N LEU A 211 20.22 6.38 -2.30
CA LEU A 211 19.90 6.41 -3.73
C LEU A 211 20.53 7.62 -4.44
N VAL A 212 20.39 8.82 -3.89
CA VAL A 212 20.90 10.07 -4.51
C VAL A 212 22.44 10.11 -4.60
N LEU A 213 23.12 9.31 -3.77
CA LEU A 213 24.57 9.18 -3.80
C LEU A 213 25.08 8.23 -4.89
N LEU A 214 24.23 7.34 -5.41
CA LEU A 214 24.59 6.42 -6.50
C LEU A 214 24.73 7.19 -7.82
N PRO A 215 25.88 7.09 -8.53
CA PRO A 215 26.03 7.63 -9.88
C PRO A 215 24.97 7.10 -10.84
N GLU A 216 24.67 5.80 -10.77
CA GLU A 216 23.75 5.10 -11.65
C GLU A 216 22.31 5.65 -11.54
N PHE A 217 21.91 6.04 -10.32
CA PHE A 217 20.61 6.67 -10.09
C PHE A 217 20.52 8.05 -10.74
N ARG A 218 21.62 8.82 -10.72
CA ARG A 218 21.65 10.15 -11.36
C ARG A 218 21.54 10.03 -12.87
N ASP A 219 22.25 9.07 -13.46
CA ASP A 219 22.18 8.79 -14.90
C ASP A 219 20.75 8.38 -15.28
N TRP A 220 20.14 7.50 -14.50
CA TRP A 220 18.74 7.11 -14.71
C TRP A 220 17.76 8.28 -14.63
N LEU A 221 17.92 9.20 -13.67
CA LEU A 221 17.07 10.40 -13.55
C LEU A 221 17.11 11.26 -14.81
N THR A 222 18.29 11.45 -15.40
CA THR A 222 18.44 12.26 -16.62
C THR A 222 17.75 11.64 -17.83
N GLY A 223 17.68 10.30 -17.89
CA GLY A 223 17.01 9.57 -18.98
C GLY A 223 15.50 9.40 -18.80
N ASN A 224 14.96 9.60 -17.58
CA ASN A 224 13.57 9.29 -17.23
C ASN A 224 12.84 10.46 -16.56
N THR A 225 13.28 11.69 -16.83
CA THR A 225 12.73 12.90 -16.19
C THR A 225 11.22 13.03 -16.41
N ASP A 226 10.72 12.65 -17.59
CA ASP A 226 9.29 12.74 -17.94
C ASP A 226 8.40 11.82 -17.10
N VAL A 227 8.94 10.72 -16.57
CA VAL A 227 8.17 9.71 -15.83
C VAL A 227 8.03 10.07 -14.34
N LEU A 228 8.96 10.85 -13.79
CA LEU A 228 8.88 11.33 -12.40
C LEU A 228 8.01 12.58 -12.24
N VAL A 229 7.77 13.31 -13.33
CA VAL A 229 6.92 14.51 -13.38
C VAL A 229 5.47 14.14 -13.77
N GLY A 230 5.10 12.87 -13.64
CA GLY A 230 3.76 12.36 -13.95
C GLY A 230 2.65 13.11 -13.22
N GLU A 231 1.95 13.93 -14.01
CA GLU A 231 0.66 14.63 -13.86
C GLU A 231 0.02 14.70 -12.46
N ASP A 232 0.02 15.93 -11.91
CA ASP A 232 -0.78 16.37 -10.75
C ASP A 232 -2.29 16.05 -10.90
#